data_AF-A0AAU3WV62-F1
#
_entry.id   AF-A0AAU3WV62-F1
#
_cell.length_a   1.000
_cell.length_b   1.000
_cell.length_c   1.000
_cell.angle_alpha   90.00
_cell.angle_beta   90.00
_cell.angle_gamma   90.00
#
_symmetry.space_group_name_H-M   'P 1'
#
loop_
_entity.id
_entity.type
_entity.pdbx_description
1 polymer ?
#
loop_
_entity_poly.entity_id
_entity_poly.type
_entity_poly.pdbx_seq_one_letter_code
_entity_poly.pdbx_strand_id
1 'polypeptide(L)'
;MSSNAHEASGFDLPETMTWEELQELPDEVAGEIELWQGRVVWNRRGPREHQRFAVRMRNALEAHARTAMREETGNEGRLCWEVEVETNVFFAPDKSSFLTPDFLICRCLPRGADIFTDDTVLVGEVLSGSDTEKRRQWKMDRYAEAGIPWYWEIELDTGGTWDVTAVRAYELFTVDQSGHTVKPLRPTAYVRVGEWEPGDLGIEFPEPFAMSIGWEDLAF
;
A
#
# COMPACT_ATOMS: atom_id res chain seq x y z
N MET A 1 24.16 14.49 26.50
CA MET A 1 23.07 15.32 25.95
C MET A 1 22.30 14.44 25.00
N SER A 2 21.16 13.91 25.45
CA SER A 2 20.31 13.01 24.67
C SER A 2 19.04 13.80 24.40
N SER A 3 18.81 14.20 23.14
CA SER A 3 17.61 14.91 22.74
C SER A 3 16.45 13.92 22.66
N ASN A 4 15.47 14.07 23.56
CA ASN A 4 14.20 13.39 23.48
C ASN A 4 13.46 13.84 22.22
N ALA A 5 13.19 12.91 21.31
CA ALA A 5 12.29 13.07 20.18
C ALA A 5 10.84 12.74 20.59
N HIS A 6 10.33 13.42 21.61
CA HIS A 6 8.97 13.23 22.13
C HIS A 6 8.21 14.56 22.27
N GLU A 7 8.37 15.47 21.31
CA GLU A 7 7.51 16.65 21.22
C GLU A 7 7.13 16.90 19.76
N ALA A 8 6.10 16.18 19.30
CA ALA A 8 5.29 16.60 18.16
C ALA A 8 3.86 16.09 18.36
N SER A 9 2.93 17.05 18.47
CA SER A 9 1.48 16.94 18.68
C SER A 9 1.00 16.72 20.13
N GLY A 10 0.18 17.65 20.62
CA GLY A 10 -0.35 17.72 21.99
C GLY A 10 -1.65 16.93 22.20
N PHE A 11 -1.83 15.83 21.47
CA PHE A 11 -2.94 14.91 21.69
C PHE A 11 -2.42 13.66 22.40
N ASP A 12 -2.76 13.52 23.69
CA ASP A 12 -2.58 12.26 24.42
C ASP A 12 -3.69 11.29 23.96
N LEU A 13 -3.43 10.61 22.84
CA LEU A 13 -4.36 9.63 22.29
C LEU A 13 -4.30 8.34 23.10
N PRO A 14 -5.44 7.65 23.29
CA PRO A 14 -5.45 6.36 23.97
C PRO A 14 -4.61 5.32 23.21
N GLU A 15 -4.12 4.30 23.92
CA GLU A 15 -3.42 3.16 23.27
C GLU A 15 -4.33 2.43 22.27
N THR A 16 -5.65 2.45 22.53
CA THR A 16 -6.67 1.83 21.69
C THR A 16 -7.82 2.78 21.40
N MET A 17 -8.40 2.68 20.21
CA MET A 17 -9.47 3.53 19.71
C MET A 17 -10.38 2.73 18.75
N THR A 18 -11.67 3.00 18.81
CA THR A 18 -12.67 2.50 17.84
C THR A 18 -12.68 3.33 16.56
N TRP A 19 -13.28 2.80 15.49
CA TRP A 19 -13.46 3.57 14.25
C TRP A 19 -14.32 4.82 14.46
N GLU A 20 -15.36 4.73 15.29
CA GLU A 20 -16.22 5.85 15.64
C GLU A 20 -15.44 6.95 16.38
N GLU A 21 -14.62 6.59 17.37
CA GLU A 21 -13.79 7.56 18.09
C GLU A 21 -12.74 8.22 17.19
N LEU A 22 -12.17 7.48 16.23
CA LEU A 22 -11.22 8.01 15.26
C LEU A 22 -11.87 9.07 14.36
N GLN A 23 -13.11 8.85 13.93
CA GLN A 23 -13.85 9.79 13.07
C GLN A 23 -14.26 11.08 13.79
N GLU A 24 -14.26 11.11 15.12
CA GLU A 24 -14.52 12.32 15.90
C GLU A 24 -13.27 13.19 16.09
N LEU A 25 -12.09 12.70 15.69
CA LEU A 25 -10.86 13.50 15.68
C LEU A 25 -10.87 14.51 14.52
N PRO A 26 -10.11 15.62 14.62
CA PRO A 26 -9.84 16.48 13.48
C PRO A 26 -9.21 15.68 12.32
N ASP A 27 -9.63 15.96 11.09
CA ASP A 27 -9.17 15.24 9.88
C ASP A 27 -7.64 15.18 9.77
N GLU A 28 -6.95 16.26 10.18
CA GLU A 28 -5.49 16.31 10.15
C GLU A 28 -4.84 15.30 11.12
N VAL A 29 -5.48 15.04 12.25
CA VAL A 29 -5.01 14.07 13.26
C VAL A 29 -5.43 12.66 12.88
N ALA A 30 -6.70 12.47 12.49
CA ALA A 30 -7.21 11.17 12.03
C ALA A 30 -6.42 10.63 10.84
N GLY A 31 -6.05 11.51 9.90
CA GLY A 31 -5.25 11.18 8.72
C GLY A 31 -3.78 10.87 8.98
N GLU A 32 -3.33 10.85 10.23
CA GLU A 32 -2.00 10.39 10.67
C GLU A 32 -2.09 9.12 11.53
N ILE A 33 -3.27 8.48 11.60
CA ILE A 33 -3.52 7.32 12.45
C ILE A 33 -4.00 6.15 11.59
N GLU A 34 -3.35 5.01 11.79
CA GLU A 34 -3.84 3.69 11.36
C GLU A 34 -4.30 2.91 12.60
N LEU A 35 -5.28 2.02 12.44
CA LEU A 35 -5.72 1.11 13.50
C LEU A 35 -5.29 -0.32 13.21
N TRP A 36 -4.81 -1.02 14.25
CA TRP A 36 -4.55 -2.45 14.19
C TRP A 36 -5.23 -3.16 15.34
N GLN A 37 -6.34 -3.85 15.06
CA GLN A 37 -7.18 -4.48 16.08
C GLN A 37 -7.55 -3.51 17.20
N GLY A 38 -7.91 -2.29 16.82
CA GLY A 38 -8.23 -1.16 17.69
C GLY A 38 -7.01 -0.45 18.28
N ARG A 39 -5.77 -0.90 18.06
CA ARG A 39 -4.57 -0.21 18.57
C ARG A 39 -4.19 0.96 17.67
N VAL A 40 -3.88 2.10 18.28
CA VAL A 40 -3.47 3.33 17.57
C VAL A 40 -2.03 3.20 17.09
N VAL A 41 -1.82 3.36 15.78
CA VAL A 41 -0.50 3.37 15.13
C VAL A 41 -0.32 4.70 14.41
N TRP A 42 0.72 5.46 14.79
CA TRP A 42 1.03 6.72 14.12
C TRP A 42 1.63 6.47 12.73
N ASN A 43 0.96 6.95 11.70
CA ASN A 43 1.43 7.00 10.34
C ASN A 43 1.98 8.40 10.03
N ARG A 44 3.31 8.53 9.93
CA ARG A 44 3.93 9.80 9.56
C ARG A 44 3.74 10.01 8.07
N ARG A 45 3.06 11.08 7.68
CA ARG A 45 2.96 11.47 6.27
C ARG A 45 4.35 11.77 5.71
N GLY A 46 4.65 11.18 4.56
CA GLY A 46 5.88 11.43 3.83
C GLY A 46 5.98 12.88 3.32
N PRO A 47 7.17 13.34 2.91
CA PRO A 47 7.36 14.65 2.28
C PRO A 47 6.49 14.86 1.04
N ARG A 48 6.43 16.10 0.53
CA ARG A 48 5.63 16.42 -0.66
C ARG A 48 6.02 15.59 -1.88
N GLU A 49 7.29 15.26 -2.00
CA GLU A 49 7.88 14.47 -3.08
C GLU A 49 7.31 13.04 -3.08
N HIS A 50 7.17 12.45 -1.90
CA HIS A 50 6.51 11.14 -1.70
C HIS A 50 5.07 11.16 -2.21
N GLN A 51 4.28 12.17 -1.80
CA GLN A 51 2.90 12.33 -2.25
C GLN A 51 2.79 12.52 -3.77
N ARG A 52 3.71 13.31 -4.34
CA ARG A 52 3.76 13.51 -5.79
C ARG A 52 4.01 12.19 -6.51
N PHE A 53 4.91 11.37 -5.98
CA PHE A 53 5.22 10.09 -6.58
C PHE A 53 4.05 9.11 -6.53
N ALA A 54 3.40 8.98 -5.37
CA ALA A 54 2.21 8.15 -5.21
C ALA A 54 1.12 8.50 -6.26
N VAL A 55 0.87 9.79 -6.47
CA VAL A 55 -0.08 10.27 -7.48
C VAL A 55 0.36 9.94 -8.91
N ARG A 56 1.66 10.07 -9.24
CA ARG A 56 2.17 9.70 -10.58
C ARG A 56 2.03 8.21 -10.85
N MET A 57 2.43 7.39 -9.88
CA MET A 57 2.24 5.95 -9.96
C MET A 57 0.77 5.60 -10.15
N ARG A 58 -0.15 6.18 -9.36
CA ARG A 58 -1.59 6.00 -9.56
C ARG A 58 -2.02 6.34 -10.98
N ASN A 59 -1.59 7.47 -11.53
CA ASN A 59 -1.99 7.89 -12.87
C ASN A 59 -1.52 6.90 -13.95
N ALA A 60 -0.28 6.40 -13.85
CA ALA A 60 0.25 5.39 -14.75
C ALA A 60 -0.57 4.08 -14.67
N LEU A 61 -0.80 3.58 -13.46
CA LEU A 61 -1.62 2.40 -13.20
C LEU A 61 -3.05 2.58 -13.73
N GLU A 62 -3.68 3.73 -13.50
CA GLU A 62 -5.05 4.03 -13.96
C GLU A 62 -5.12 4.04 -15.50
N ALA A 63 -4.11 4.58 -16.18
CA ALA A 63 -4.05 4.59 -17.65
C ALA A 63 -4.02 3.17 -18.22
N HIS A 64 -3.24 2.27 -17.62
CA HIS A 64 -3.18 0.86 -18.01
C HIS A 64 -4.46 0.10 -17.65
N ALA A 65 -5.01 0.30 -16.44
CA ALA A 65 -6.27 -0.30 -16.01
C ALA A 65 -7.39 0.01 -17.01
N ARG A 66 -7.50 1.27 -17.43
CA ARG A 66 -8.51 1.72 -18.40
C ARG A 66 -8.27 1.16 -19.79
N THR A 67 -7.03 0.88 -20.16
CA THR A 67 -6.70 0.24 -21.44
C THR A 67 -7.10 -1.23 -21.42
N ALA A 68 -6.70 -1.98 -20.38
CA ALA A 68 -7.09 -3.37 -20.18
C ALA A 68 -8.63 -3.55 -20.19
N MET A 69 -9.36 -2.71 -19.46
CA MET A 69 -10.84 -2.76 -19.42
C MET A 69 -11.54 -2.42 -20.75
N ARG A 70 -10.85 -1.74 -21.69
CA ARG A 70 -11.36 -1.45 -23.05
C ARG A 70 -11.09 -2.61 -24.00
N GLU A 71 -9.94 -3.27 -23.85
CA GLU A 71 -9.49 -4.35 -24.73
C GLU A 71 -10.16 -5.69 -24.38
N GLU A 72 -10.57 -5.87 -23.13
CA GLU A 72 -11.35 -7.02 -22.68
C GLU A 72 -12.72 -7.09 -23.40
N THR A 73 -12.74 -7.86 -24.48
CA THR A 73 -13.87 -8.07 -25.39
C THR A 73 -14.42 -9.48 -25.24
N GLY A 74 -14.89 -9.81 -24.04
CA GLY A 74 -15.49 -11.12 -23.71
C GLY A 74 -16.69 -10.96 -22.77
N ASN A 75 -17.75 -11.75 -23.01
CA ASN A 75 -19.09 -11.54 -22.43
C ASN A 75 -19.34 -12.29 -21.11
N GLU A 76 -18.29 -12.67 -20.37
CA GLU A 76 -18.41 -13.31 -19.06
C GLU A 76 -17.51 -12.58 -18.05
N GLY A 77 -18.14 -11.77 -17.19
CA GLY A 77 -17.51 -11.13 -16.04
C GLY A 77 -16.37 -10.16 -16.35
N ARG A 78 -16.64 -9.02 -17.01
CA ARG A 78 -15.65 -7.95 -17.22
C ARG A 78 -14.97 -7.61 -15.89
N LEU A 79 -13.66 -7.84 -15.80
CA LEU A 79 -12.90 -7.42 -14.64
C LEU A 79 -12.83 -5.89 -14.67
N CYS A 80 -13.26 -5.26 -13.58
CA CYS A 80 -13.32 -3.82 -13.46
C CYS A 80 -12.36 -3.40 -12.37
N TRP A 81 -11.49 -2.44 -12.68
CA TRP A 81 -10.41 -1.99 -11.81
C TRP A 81 -10.53 -0.50 -11.50
N GLU A 82 -10.32 -0.15 -10.23
CA GLU A 82 -10.15 1.21 -9.73
C GLU A 82 -8.74 1.34 -9.13
N VAL A 83 -8.16 2.53 -9.22
CA VAL A 83 -6.81 2.82 -8.69
C VAL A 83 -6.90 4.07 -7.84
N GLU A 84 -6.53 3.93 -6.57
CA GLU A 84 -6.70 4.97 -5.55
C GLU A 84 -5.35 5.33 -4.90
N VAL A 85 -5.34 6.46 -4.19
CA VAL A 85 -4.20 6.94 -3.37
C VAL A 85 -4.68 7.25 -1.95
N GLU A 86 -3.80 7.09 -0.96
CA GLU A 86 -4.04 7.43 0.45
C GLU A 86 -5.42 6.97 0.98
N THR A 87 -5.90 5.80 0.54
CA THR A 87 -7.24 5.30 0.87
C THR A 87 -7.13 4.09 1.79
N ASN A 88 -7.91 4.09 2.87
CA ASN A 88 -7.88 3.01 3.86
C ASN A 88 -8.32 1.68 3.25
N VAL A 89 -7.53 0.63 3.51
CA VAL A 89 -7.90 -0.75 3.23
C VAL A 89 -8.24 -1.42 4.55
N PHE A 90 -9.52 -1.75 4.74
CA PHE A 90 -10.02 -2.34 5.97
C PHE A 90 -9.82 -3.86 5.98
N PHE A 91 -9.21 -4.36 7.05
CA PHE A 91 -8.91 -5.78 7.28
C PHE A 91 -9.97 -6.48 8.13
N ALA A 92 -10.87 -5.70 8.73
CA ALA A 92 -11.94 -6.19 9.57
C ALA A 92 -13.26 -5.44 9.27
N PRO A 93 -14.42 -6.12 9.25
CA PRO A 93 -15.72 -5.48 8.98
C PRO A 93 -16.09 -4.34 9.93
N ASP A 94 -15.59 -4.38 11.17
CA ASP A 94 -15.79 -3.35 12.18
C ASP A 94 -14.81 -2.17 12.05
N LYS A 95 -13.96 -2.18 11.02
CA LYS A 95 -12.96 -1.15 10.72
C LYS A 95 -11.95 -0.91 11.84
N SER A 96 -11.85 -1.82 12.80
CA SER A 96 -10.87 -1.78 13.88
C SER A 96 -9.43 -2.05 13.39
N SER A 97 -9.28 -2.48 12.15
CA SER A 97 -8.00 -2.83 11.56
C SER A 97 -7.94 -2.34 10.12
N PHE A 98 -7.01 -1.45 9.81
CA PHE A 98 -6.75 -0.95 8.46
C PHE A 98 -5.32 -0.43 8.32
N LEU A 99 -4.84 -0.36 7.09
CA LEU A 99 -3.68 0.44 6.71
C LEU A 99 -4.05 1.38 5.57
N THR A 100 -3.26 2.44 5.41
CA THR A 100 -3.40 3.41 4.34
C THR A 100 -2.18 3.28 3.42
N PRO A 101 -2.25 2.45 2.35
CA PRO A 101 -1.21 2.41 1.34
C PRO A 101 -1.16 3.73 0.57
N ASP A 102 0.00 4.02 -0.02
CA ASP A 102 0.19 5.25 -0.79
C ASP A 102 -0.55 5.20 -2.13
N PHE A 103 -0.62 4.01 -2.72
CA PHE A 103 -1.46 3.71 -3.87
C PHE A 103 -1.97 2.26 -3.80
N LEU A 104 -3.09 1.99 -4.45
CA LEU A 104 -3.67 0.65 -4.52
C LEU A 104 -4.43 0.42 -5.81
N ILE A 105 -4.62 -0.85 -6.17
CA ILE A 105 -5.58 -1.28 -7.19
C ILE A 105 -6.63 -2.15 -6.50
N CYS A 106 -7.89 -1.85 -6.73
CA CYS A 106 -9.02 -2.64 -6.26
C CYS A 106 -9.99 -2.94 -7.40
N ARG A 107 -10.91 -3.88 -7.16
CA ARG A 107 -12.07 -4.07 -8.04
C ARG A 107 -12.99 -2.86 -7.95
N CYS A 108 -13.71 -2.55 -9.02
CA CYS A 108 -14.69 -1.46 -8.98
C CYS A 108 -15.76 -1.69 -7.92
N LEU A 109 -15.98 -0.67 -7.09
CA LEU A 109 -16.95 -0.72 -6.00
C LEU A 109 -18.14 0.23 -6.24
N PRO A 110 -19.28 0.00 -5.56
CA PRO A 110 -20.33 1.00 -5.49
C PRO A 110 -19.79 2.32 -4.93
N ARG A 111 -20.30 3.46 -5.43
CA ARG A 111 -19.87 4.78 -4.96
C ARG A 111 -20.03 4.90 -3.44
N GLY A 112 -18.96 5.33 -2.77
CA GLY A 112 -18.93 5.53 -1.33
C GLY A 112 -18.84 4.25 -0.51
N ALA A 113 -18.64 3.10 -1.14
CA ALA A 113 -18.28 1.88 -0.43
C ALA A 113 -16.86 1.98 0.13
N ASP A 114 -16.64 1.38 1.29
CA ASP A 114 -15.31 1.19 1.85
C ASP A 114 -14.55 0.11 1.07
N ILE A 115 -13.22 0.22 1.05
CA ILE A 115 -12.35 -0.77 0.42
C ILE A 115 -11.91 -1.79 1.47
N PHE A 116 -12.22 -3.07 1.24
CA PHE A 116 -11.73 -4.17 2.06
C PHE A 116 -10.60 -4.93 1.36
N THR A 117 -9.95 -5.81 2.11
CA THR A 117 -8.87 -6.67 1.59
C THR A 117 -9.32 -7.52 0.41
N ASP A 118 -10.56 -8.02 0.44
CA ASP A 118 -11.13 -8.90 -0.60
C ASP A 118 -11.37 -8.17 -1.94
N ASP A 119 -11.45 -6.83 -1.89
CA ASP A 119 -11.59 -5.98 -3.06
C ASP A 119 -10.23 -5.56 -3.62
N THR A 120 -9.17 -5.63 -2.80
CA THR A 120 -7.85 -5.09 -3.10
C THR A 120 -6.96 -6.16 -3.75
N VAL A 121 -6.38 -5.84 -4.90
CA VAL A 121 -5.49 -6.76 -5.64
C VAL A 121 -4.03 -6.36 -5.60
N LEU A 122 -3.74 -5.06 -5.41
CA LEU A 122 -2.39 -4.54 -5.28
C LEU A 122 -2.37 -3.41 -4.27
N VAL A 123 -1.36 -3.38 -3.40
CA VAL A 123 -1.03 -2.22 -2.55
C VAL A 123 0.41 -1.80 -2.78
N GLY A 124 0.66 -0.50 -2.67
CA GLY A 124 1.97 0.10 -2.89
C GLY A 124 2.36 1.07 -1.79
N GLU A 125 3.64 1.01 -1.39
CA GLU A 125 4.23 1.92 -0.42
C GLU A 125 5.44 2.62 -1.04
N VAL A 126 5.49 3.94 -0.91
CA VAL A 126 6.60 4.80 -1.31
C VAL A 126 7.50 4.97 -0.11
N LEU A 127 8.65 4.32 -0.15
CA LEU A 127 9.60 4.31 0.95
C LEU A 127 10.33 5.65 1.05
N SER A 128 10.21 6.30 2.20
CA SER A 128 10.98 7.47 2.56
C SER A 128 12.18 7.11 3.45
N GLY A 129 13.13 8.04 3.58
CA GLY A 129 14.29 7.89 4.46
C GLY A 129 13.95 7.80 5.94
N SER A 130 12.70 8.08 6.33
CA SER A 130 12.23 7.92 7.71
C SER A 130 11.61 6.56 8.01
N ASP A 131 11.37 5.73 6.98
CA ASP A 131 10.79 4.41 7.14
C ASP A 131 11.83 3.41 7.64
N THR A 132 11.74 3.05 8.91
CA THR A 132 12.58 1.99 9.48
C THR A 132 12.25 0.63 8.87
N GLU A 133 13.27 -0.22 8.66
CA GLU A 133 13.10 -1.60 8.18
C GLU A 133 12.02 -2.37 8.97
N LYS A 134 11.98 -2.20 10.30
CA LYS A 134 10.97 -2.83 11.15
C LYS A 134 9.54 -2.40 10.81
N ARG A 135 9.32 -1.12 10.50
CA ARG A 135 8.01 -0.57 10.14
C ARG A 135 7.59 -1.04 8.74
N ARG A 136 8.53 -1.05 7.79
CA ARG A 136 8.32 -1.59 6.44
C ARG A 136 7.92 -3.06 6.50
N GLN A 137 8.71 -3.89 7.18
CA GLN A 137 8.40 -5.30 7.36
C GLN A 137 7.08 -5.51 8.09
N TRP A 138 6.77 -4.70 9.11
CA TRP A 138 5.50 -4.79 9.82
C TRP A 138 4.31 -4.56 8.89
N LYS A 139 4.34 -3.54 8.03
CA LYS A 139 3.28 -3.28 7.04
C LYS A 139 3.19 -4.41 6.00
N MET A 140 4.34 -4.80 5.43
CA MET A 140 4.43 -5.90 4.45
C MET A 140 3.80 -7.18 5.00
N ASP A 141 4.11 -7.54 6.24
CA ASP A 141 3.52 -8.71 6.89
C ASP A 141 2.00 -8.59 7.08
N ARG A 142 1.49 -7.39 7.41
CA ARG A 142 0.05 -7.16 7.59
C ARG A 142 -0.71 -7.34 6.27
N TYR A 143 -0.20 -6.78 5.18
CA TYR A 143 -0.80 -6.97 3.86
C TYR A 143 -0.77 -8.45 3.43
N ALA A 144 0.30 -9.17 3.75
CA ALA A 144 0.39 -10.60 3.48
C ALA A 144 -0.57 -11.44 4.34
N GLU A 145 -0.71 -11.12 5.63
CA GLU A 145 -1.68 -11.73 6.54
C GLU A 145 -3.13 -11.43 6.10
N ALA A 146 -3.36 -10.25 5.51
CA ALA A 146 -4.62 -9.83 4.91
C ALA A 146 -4.92 -10.47 3.54
N GLY A 147 -3.97 -11.19 2.94
CA GLY A 147 -4.20 -11.93 1.70
C GLY A 147 -4.18 -11.09 0.42
N ILE A 148 -3.62 -9.87 0.45
CA ILE A 148 -3.56 -9.02 -0.75
C ILE A 148 -2.53 -9.63 -1.74
N PRO A 149 -2.91 -9.91 -3.01
CA PRO A 149 -2.04 -10.64 -3.94
C PRO A 149 -0.69 -9.99 -4.23
N TRP A 150 -0.68 -8.67 -4.44
CA TRP A 150 0.52 -7.94 -4.87
C TRP A 150 0.89 -6.83 -3.89
N TYR A 151 2.17 -6.77 -3.54
CA TYR A 151 2.74 -5.67 -2.75
C TYR A 151 3.88 -5.04 -3.53
N TRP A 152 3.86 -3.71 -3.64
CA TRP A 152 4.88 -2.94 -4.34
C TRP A 152 5.59 -1.98 -3.38
N GLU A 153 6.91 -1.90 -3.51
CA GLU A 153 7.72 -0.89 -2.83
C GLU A 153 8.39 0.02 -3.86
N ILE A 154 8.29 1.32 -3.64
CA ILE A 154 9.00 2.33 -4.42
C ILE A 154 10.04 2.97 -3.54
N GLU A 155 11.31 2.88 -3.89
CA GLU A 155 12.39 3.53 -3.17
C GLU A 155 12.71 4.87 -3.83
N LEU A 156 12.83 5.93 -3.01
CA LEU A 156 13.24 7.26 -3.43
C LEU A 156 14.63 7.62 -2.88
N ASP A 157 15.41 8.39 -3.64
CA ASP A 157 16.64 9.02 -3.16
C ASP A 157 16.32 10.17 -2.18
N THR A 158 16.08 9.78 -0.92
CA THR A 158 15.78 10.73 0.16
C THR A 158 17.01 11.48 0.68
N GLY A 159 18.20 11.20 0.14
CA GLY A 159 19.46 11.88 0.46
C GLY A 159 19.79 13.05 -0.46
N GLY A 160 19.07 13.22 -1.57
CA GLY A 160 19.39 14.23 -2.57
C GLY A 160 18.22 14.62 -3.46
N THR A 161 17.99 13.83 -4.51
CA THR A 161 17.17 14.19 -5.68
C THR A 161 15.68 13.96 -5.49
N TRP A 162 15.29 13.03 -4.62
CA TRP A 162 13.93 12.49 -4.50
C TRP A 162 13.43 11.76 -5.75
N ASP A 163 14.33 11.41 -6.66
CA ASP A 163 14.02 10.54 -7.79
C ASP A 163 13.86 9.09 -7.32
N VAL A 164 13.16 8.28 -8.12
CA VAL A 164 13.08 6.84 -7.90
C VAL A 164 14.48 6.26 -7.97
N THR A 165 14.79 5.31 -7.09
CA THR A 165 16.01 4.51 -7.17
C THR A 165 15.71 3.06 -7.49
N ALA A 166 14.57 2.54 -7.03
CA ALA A 166 14.11 1.21 -7.36
C ALA A 166 12.58 1.09 -7.24
N VAL A 167 12.00 0.22 -8.05
CA VAL A 167 10.65 -0.33 -7.85
C VAL A 167 10.78 -1.82 -7.64
N ARG A 168 10.10 -2.36 -6.62
CA ARG A 168 10.10 -3.80 -6.30
C ARG A 168 8.69 -4.31 -6.24
N ALA A 169 8.43 -5.43 -6.91
CA ALA A 169 7.15 -6.13 -6.88
C ALA A 169 7.30 -7.45 -6.12
N TYR A 170 6.31 -7.74 -5.29
CA TYR A 170 6.24 -8.95 -4.50
C TYR A 170 4.91 -9.66 -4.70
N GLU A 171 4.98 -10.98 -4.83
CA GLU A 171 3.82 -11.88 -4.91
C GLU A 171 3.51 -12.47 -3.53
N LEU A 172 2.24 -12.53 -3.17
CA LEU A 172 1.79 -13.24 -1.99
C LEU A 172 2.04 -14.75 -2.14
N PHE A 173 2.85 -15.29 -1.23
CA PHE A 173 3.07 -16.71 -1.09
C PHE A 173 2.39 -17.25 0.18
N THR A 174 1.69 -18.37 0.04
CA THR A 174 1.09 -19.09 1.17
C THR A 174 1.76 -20.45 1.33
N VAL A 175 2.28 -20.72 2.52
CA VAL A 175 2.85 -22.02 2.88
C VAL A 175 1.72 -23.04 3.03
N ASP A 176 1.75 -24.10 2.24
CA ASP A 176 0.92 -25.28 2.49
C ASP A 176 1.29 -25.87 3.85
N GLN A 177 0.32 -25.94 4.76
CA GLN A 177 0.52 -26.45 6.12
C GLN A 177 0.13 -27.92 6.25
N SER A 178 -0.40 -28.53 5.21
CA SER A 178 -0.90 -29.90 5.27
C SER A 178 0.25 -30.89 5.54
N GLY A 179 0.08 -31.71 6.58
CA GLY A 179 1.10 -32.69 6.99
C GLY A 179 2.29 -32.12 7.78
N HIS A 180 2.34 -30.82 8.08
CA HIS A 180 3.44 -30.23 8.84
C HIS A 180 3.30 -30.51 10.34
N THR A 181 4.35 -31.08 10.96
CA THR A 181 4.42 -31.29 12.43
C THR A 181 4.62 -29.98 13.18
N VAL A 182 5.28 -28.99 12.56
CA VAL A 182 5.51 -27.65 13.11
C VAL A 182 4.79 -26.64 12.22
N LYS A 183 3.88 -25.85 12.80
CA LYS A 183 3.19 -24.79 12.07
C LYS A 183 4.08 -23.55 11.97
N PRO A 184 4.24 -22.94 10.78
CA PRO A 184 4.97 -21.69 10.65
C PRO A 184 4.26 -20.59 11.45
N LEU A 185 5.04 -19.71 12.07
CA LEU A 185 4.52 -18.57 12.81
C LEU A 185 3.73 -17.62 11.90
N ARG A 186 4.15 -17.51 10.64
CA ARG A 186 3.46 -16.76 9.58
C ARG A 186 3.24 -17.68 8.39
N PRO A 187 1.97 -18.05 8.08
CA PRO A 187 1.66 -18.90 6.94
C PRO A 187 1.79 -18.19 5.60
N THR A 188 1.72 -16.86 5.60
CA THR A 188 1.79 -16.02 4.41
C THR A 188 3.00 -15.11 4.48
N ALA A 189 3.60 -14.85 3.32
CA ALA A 189 4.71 -13.93 3.17
C ALA A 189 4.74 -13.42 1.74
N TYR A 190 5.35 -12.25 1.53
CA TYR A 190 5.63 -11.75 0.19
C TYR A 190 6.98 -12.28 -0.32
N VAL A 191 7.00 -12.72 -1.57
CA VAL A 191 8.21 -13.14 -2.28
C VAL A 191 8.48 -12.15 -3.40
N ARG A 192 9.70 -11.61 -3.46
CA ARG A 192 10.08 -10.64 -4.50
C ARG A 192 10.12 -11.34 -5.86
N VAL A 193 9.36 -10.80 -6.82
CA VAL A 193 9.25 -11.32 -8.19
C VAL A 193 9.75 -10.36 -9.27
N GLY A 194 9.93 -9.07 -8.92
CA GLY A 194 10.46 -8.06 -9.82
C GLY A 194 11.21 -6.95 -9.10
N GLU A 195 12.21 -6.40 -9.78
CA GLU A 195 13.00 -5.23 -9.36
C GLU A 195 13.42 -4.47 -10.62
N TRP A 196 13.18 -3.16 -10.64
CA TRP A 196 13.48 -2.26 -11.76
C TRP A 196 14.18 -1.01 -11.25
N GLU A 197 15.21 -0.55 -11.96
CA GLU A 197 15.98 0.65 -11.59
C GLU A 197 15.97 1.67 -12.76
N PRO A 198 16.07 3.00 -12.49
CA PRO A 198 16.01 4.07 -13.50
C PRO A 198 17.01 4.06 -14.67
N GLY A 199 17.75 2.98 -14.91
CA GLY A 199 18.54 2.75 -16.13
C GLY A 199 17.91 1.77 -17.12
N ASP A 200 16.82 1.11 -16.72
CA ASP A 200 16.11 0.11 -17.51
C ASP A 200 15.09 0.74 -18.47
N LEU A 201 14.40 -0.08 -19.28
CA LEU A 201 13.39 0.38 -20.23
C LEU A 201 12.10 0.90 -19.56
N GLY A 202 11.88 0.58 -18.28
CA GLY A 202 10.65 0.86 -17.53
C GLY A 202 10.21 -0.35 -16.72
N ILE A 203 9.01 -0.28 -16.17
CA ILE A 203 8.39 -1.36 -15.38
C ILE A 203 7.45 -2.15 -16.29
N GLU A 204 7.78 -3.41 -16.51
CA GLU A 204 6.92 -4.38 -17.21
C GLU A 204 6.38 -5.38 -16.20
N PHE A 205 5.07 -5.40 -16.01
CA PHE A 205 4.44 -6.29 -15.05
C PHE A 205 3.09 -6.83 -15.56
N PRO A 206 2.85 -8.16 -15.52
CA PRO A 206 1.71 -8.76 -16.19
C PRO A 206 0.38 -8.73 -15.41
N GLU A 207 0.42 -8.40 -14.12
CA GLU A 207 -0.70 -8.61 -13.18
C GLU A 207 -1.04 -7.33 -12.40
N PRO A 208 -2.30 -7.06 -11.99
CA PRO A 208 -3.52 -7.82 -12.30
C PRO A 208 -4.01 -7.63 -13.74
N PHE A 209 -3.32 -6.78 -14.50
CA PHE A 209 -3.42 -6.61 -15.94
C PHE A 209 -2.03 -6.20 -16.44
N ALA A 210 -1.77 -6.37 -17.74
CA ALA A 210 -0.49 -6.01 -18.32
C ALA A 210 -0.22 -4.50 -18.22
N MET A 211 0.93 -4.15 -17.66
CA MET A 211 1.38 -2.78 -17.43
C MET A 211 2.80 -2.60 -17.95
N SER A 212 3.03 -1.45 -18.60
CA SER A 212 4.31 -1.02 -19.15
C SER A 212 4.48 0.45 -18.78
N ILE A 213 5.06 0.72 -17.62
CA ILE A 213 5.20 2.08 -17.07
C ILE A 213 6.59 2.62 -17.42
N GLY A 214 6.64 3.72 -18.17
CA GLY A 214 7.89 4.39 -18.50
C GLY A 214 8.43 5.19 -17.31
N TRP A 215 9.75 5.35 -17.23
CA TRP A 215 10.34 6.21 -16.18
C TRP A 215 9.91 7.67 -16.34
N GLU A 216 9.60 8.12 -17.55
CA GLU A 216 9.04 9.44 -17.84
C GLU A 216 7.66 9.69 -17.20
N ASP A 217 6.86 8.65 -17.00
CA ASP A 217 5.56 8.74 -16.33
C ASP A 217 5.74 9.00 -14.82
N LEU A 218 6.92 8.67 -14.30
CA LEU A 218 7.31 8.71 -12.89
C LEU A 218 8.26 9.88 -12.57
N ALA A 219 8.93 10.43 -13.59
CA ALA A 219 9.95 11.48 -13.49
C ALA A 219 9.41 12.85 -13.04
N PHE A 220 10.32 13.69 -12.52
CA PHE A 220 10.03 15.05 -12.02
C PHE A 220 9.68 16.08 -13.08
#